data_AF-A0A0R3TFV1-F1
#
_entry.id   AF-A0A0R3TFV1-F1
#
_cell.length_a   1.000
_cell.length_b   1.000
_cell.length_c   1.000
_cell.angle_alpha   90.00
_cell.angle_beta   90.00
_cell.angle_gamma   90.00
#
_symmetry.space_group_name_H-M   'P 1'
#
loop_
_entity.id
_entity.type
_entity.pdbx_description
1 polymer ?
#
loop_
_entity_poly.entity_id
_entity_poly.type
_entity_poly.pdbx_seq_one_letter_code
_entity_poly.pdbx_strand_id
1 'polypeptide(L)' 'MRDWWFGTKDGEWVSMSVYSDGTHYGAPNDIYFSFPVTIDAQGHYKIVDGLSMDDWSKEQFNISGEELKEERAAALETCK' A
#
# COMPACT_ATOMS: atom_id res chain seq x y z
N MET A 1 -14.26 1.94 -4.17
CA MET A 1 -14.98 1.77 -5.46
C MET A 1 -15.31 3.10 -6.13
N ARG A 2 -15.95 4.07 -5.45
CA ARG A 2 -16.23 5.39 -6.04
C ARG A 2 -14.96 6.06 -6.56
N ASP A 3 -13.93 6.18 -5.74
CA ASP A 3 -12.70 6.88 -6.12
C ASP A 3 -11.89 6.07 -7.15
N TRP A 4 -12.01 4.74 -7.14
CA TRP A 4 -11.45 3.90 -8.21
C TRP A 4 -12.07 4.23 -9.57
N TRP A 5 -13.39 4.45 -9.61
CA TRP A 5 -14.12 4.65 -10.86
C TRP A 5 -14.12 6.10 -11.35
N PHE A 6 -14.12 7.06 -10.43
CA PHE A 6 -14.26 8.49 -10.75
C PHE A 6 -12.98 9.29 -10.51
N GLY A 7 -11.91 8.66 -10.01
CA GLY A 7 -10.68 9.30 -9.59
C GLY A 7 -10.78 9.98 -8.23
N THR A 8 -9.62 10.38 -7.70
CA THR A 8 -9.52 11.21 -6.50
C THR A 8 -9.54 12.70 -6.86
N LYS A 9 -9.96 13.57 -5.95
CA LYS A 9 -9.88 15.02 -6.18
C LYS A 9 -8.42 15.48 -6.19
N ASP A 10 -8.16 16.60 -6.85
CA ASP A 10 -6.81 17.18 -6.89
C ASP A 10 -6.31 17.53 -5.48
N GLY A 11 -5.09 17.12 -5.16
CA GLY A 11 -4.50 17.25 -3.83
C GLY A 11 -5.05 16.31 -2.75
N GLU A 12 -6.05 15.47 -3.04
CA GLU A 12 -6.59 14.47 -2.12
C GLU A 12 -6.06 13.07 -2.49
N TRP A 13 -5.76 12.24 -1.49
CA TRP A 13 -5.42 10.82 -1.66
C TRP A 13 -6.32 9.95 -0.78
N VAL A 14 -6.43 8.69 -1.16
CA VAL A 14 -7.16 7.67 -0.41
C VAL A 14 -6.24 6.53 -0.02
N SER A 15 -6.56 5.82 1.05
CA SER A 15 -5.82 4.61 1.43
C SER A 15 -6.33 3.42 0.63
N MET A 16 -5.44 2.75 -0.10
CA MET A 16 -5.79 1.50 -0.80
C MET A 16 -4.67 0.47 -0.66
N SER A 17 -5.09 -0.80 -0.51
CA SER A 17 -4.18 -1.93 -0.58
C SER A 17 -3.82 -2.20 -2.03
N VAL A 18 -2.55 -1.98 -2.37
CA VAL A 18 -2.00 -2.17 -3.71
C VAL A 18 -0.73 -3.01 -3.64
N TYR A 19 -0.31 -3.55 -4.78
CA TYR A 19 0.87 -4.40 -4.83
C TYR A 19 2.13 -3.58 -4.52
N SER A 20 2.90 -4.03 -3.54
CA SER A 20 4.16 -3.43 -3.16
C SER A 20 5.32 -4.06 -3.94
N ASP A 21 6.02 -3.23 -4.71
CA ASP A 21 7.28 -3.59 -5.38
C ASP A 21 8.52 -3.32 -4.49
N GLY A 22 8.31 -2.83 -3.27
CA GLY A 22 9.36 -2.49 -2.31
C GLY A 22 10.03 -1.14 -2.54
N THR A 23 9.54 -0.31 -3.45
CA THR A 23 10.17 0.99 -3.78
C THR A 23 9.67 2.15 -2.91
N HIS A 24 8.46 2.03 -2.36
CA HIS A 24 7.79 3.10 -1.62
C HIS A 24 7.86 2.88 -0.10
N TYR A 25 8.25 3.92 0.64
CA TYR A 25 8.22 3.99 2.12
C TYR A 25 8.98 2.88 2.88
N GLY A 26 9.79 2.08 2.21
CA GLY A 26 10.48 0.93 2.82
C GLY A 26 9.57 -0.28 3.05
N ALA A 27 8.41 -0.33 2.38
CA ALA A 27 7.49 -1.46 2.48
C ALA A 27 8.13 -2.75 1.96
N PRO A 28 7.74 -3.91 2.52
CA PRO A 28 8.19 -5.18 1.98
C PRO A 28 7.65 -5.43 0.57
N ASN A 29 8.42 -6.14 -0.25
CA ASN A 29 8.05 -6.47 -1.63
C ASN A 29 7.14 -7.71 -1.69
N ASP A 30 6.46 -7.87 -2.83
CA ASP A 30 5.68 -9.07 -3.16
C ASP A 30 4.52 -9.35 -2.17
N ILE A 31 3.95 -8.28 -1.62
CA ILE A 31 2.77 -8.29 -0.76
C ILE A 31 1.80 -7.19 -1.20
N TYR A 32 0.51 -7.34 -0.86
CA TYR A 32 -0.46 -6.26 -0.96
C TYR A 32 -0.46 -5.47 0.34
N PHE A 33 -0.14 -4.18 0.25
CA PHE A 33 0.00 -3.30 1.41
C PHE A 33 -0.76 -1.99 1.20
N SER A 34 -1.25 -1.40 2.29
CA SER A 34 -2.04 -0.16 2.23
C SER A 34 -1.13 1.06 2.08
N PHE A 35 -1.31 1.81 0.99
CA PHE A 35 -0.59 3.05 0.72
C PHE A 35 -1.55 4.22 0.46
N PRO A 36 -1.10 5.47 0.68
CA PRO A 36 -1.78 6.63 0.15
C PRO A 36 -1.64 6.65 -1.37
N VAL A 37 -2.77 6.61 -2.08
CA VAL A 37 -2.81 6.64 -3.55
C VAL A 37 -3.71 7.77 -4.07
N THR A 38 -3.33 8.32 -5.21
CA THR A 38 -4.22 9.10 -6.06
C THR A 38 -4.71 8.23 -7.21
N ILE A 39 -5.90 8.52 -7.72
CA ILE A 39 -6.51 7.76 -8.81
C ILE A 39 -6.91 8.73 -9.90
N ASP A 40 -6.49 8.46 -11.14
CA ASP A 40 -6.87 9.27 -12.30
C ASP A 40 -8.31 8.97 -12.77
N ALA A 41 -8.82 9.79 -13.68
CA ALA A 41 -10.16 9.61 -14.25
C ALA A 41 -10.28 8.36 -15.15
N GLN A 42 -9.17 7.67 -15.44
CA GLN A 42 -9.10 6.41 -16.18
C GLN A 42 -9.02 5.20 -15.23
N GLY A 43 -8.97 5.43 -13.92
CA GLY A 43 -8.91 4.39 -12.90
C GLY A 43 -7.50 3.85 -12.62
N HIS A 44 -6.45 4.49 -13.12
CA HIS A 44 -5.08 4.15 -12.74
C HIS A 44 -4.76 4.79 -11.39
N TYR A 45 -4.28 3.98 -10.46
CA TYR A 45 -3.78 4.49 -9.19
C TYR A 45 -2.28 4.79 -9.26
N LYS A 46 -1.82 5.73 -8.44
CA LYS A 46 -0.42 6.02 -8.22
C LYS A 46 -0.18 6.22 -6.73
N ILE A 47 0.87 5.59 -6.20
CA ILE A 47 1.30 5.82 -4.82
C ILE A 47 1.83 7.24 -4.70
N VAL A 48 1.37 7.96 -3.67
CA VAL A 48 1.84 9.31 -3.36
C VAL A 48 3.20 9.17 -2.69
N ASP A 49 4.22 9.88 -3.19
CA ASP A 49 5.57 9.92 -2.63
C ASP A 49 5.82 11.21 -1.83
N GLY A 50 6.88 11.20 -1.01
CA GLY A 50 7.38 12.41 -0.33
C GLY A 50 6.69 12.75 0.98
N LEU A 51 5.87 11.84 1.54
CA LEU A 51 5.29 12.01 2.86
C LEU A 51 6.33 11.69 3.94
N SER A 52 6.47 12.59 4.92
CA SER A 52 7.33 12.35 6.08
C SER A 52 6.62 11.46 7.09
N MET A 53 7.26 10.37 7.48
CA MET A 53 6.82 9.52 8.59
C MET A 53 7.66 9.82 9.82
N ASP A 54 7.01 10.04 10.96
CA ASP A 54 7.66 10.02 12.26
C ASP A 54 8.11 8.60 12.61
N ASP A 55 8.98 8.47 13.62
CA ASP A 55 9.61 7.20 13.94
C ASP A 55 8.61 6.16 14.46
N TRP A 56 7.56 6.58 15.17
CA TRP A 56 6.50 5.68 15.60
C TRP A 56 5.71 5.16 14.40
N SER A 57 5.34 6.04 13.46
CA SER A 57 4.65 5.62 12.22
C SER A 57 5.49 4.65 11.40
N LYS A 58 6.81 4.84 11.30
CA LYS A 58 7.71 3.89 10.61
C LYS A 58 7.77 2.54 11.31
N GLU A 59 7.83 2.54 12.64
CA GLU A 59 7.84 1.30 13.41
C GLU A 59 6.56 0.49 13.19
N GLN A 60 5.39 1.14 13.31
CA GLN A 60 4.10 0.49 13.07
C GLN A 60 3.98 -0.03 11.63
N PHE A 61 4.45 0.76 10.66
CA PHE A 61 4.45 0.38 9.26
C PHE A 61 5.29 -0.88 9.00
N ASN A 62 6.48 -0.97 9.61
CA ASN A 62 7.34 -2.14 9.50
C ASN A 62 6.71 -3.37 10.17
N ILE A 63 6.11 -3.22 11.35
CA ILE A 63 5.43 -4.32 12.06
C ILE A 63 4.33 -4.91 11.17
N SER A 64 3.42 -4.08 10.66
CA SER A 64 2.35 -4.55 9.77
C SER A 64 2.89 -5.15 8.46
N GLY A 65 4.02 -4.65 7.96
CA GLY A 65 4.67 -5.20 6.77
C GLY A 65 5.22 -6.61 7.00
N GLU A 66 5.84 -6.87 8.15
CA GLU A 66 6.32 -8.20 8.51
C GLU A 66 5.15 -9.18 8.77
N GLU A 67 4.08 -8.75 9.45
CA GLU A 67 2.86 -9.58 9.63
C GLU A 67 2.32 -10.09 8.28
N LEU A 68 2.21 -9.21 7.26
CA LEU A 68 1.71 -9.60 5.94
C LEU A 68 2.64 -10.56 5.18
N LYS A 69 3.95 -10.51 5.41
CA LYS A 69 4.90 -11.49 4.86
C LYS A 69 4.68 -12.86 5.48
N GLU A 70 4.46 -12.92 6.80
CA GLU A 70 4.18 -14.16 7.51
C GLU A 70 2.85 -14.76 7.03
N GLU A 71 1.80 -13.93 6.89
CA GLU A 71 0.51 -14.36 6.34
C GLU A 71 0.65 -14.93 4.92
N ARG A 72 1.42 -14.27 4.06
CA ARG A 72 1.70 -14.77 2.71
C ARG A 72 2.38 -16.14 2.74
N ALA A 73 3.39 -16.32 3.61
CA ALA A 73 4.09 -17.59 3.76
C ALA A 73 3.14 -18.71 4.23
N ALA A 74 2.30 -18.43 5.22
CA ALA A 74 1.29 -19.36 5.73
C ALA A 74 0.24 -19.74 4.66
N ALA A 75 -0.22 -18.76 3.87
CA ALA A 75 -1.16 -18.99 2.77
C ALA A 75 -0.56 -19.90 1.68
N LEU A 76 0.70 -19.67 1.30
CA LEU A 76 1.42 -20.50 0.33
C LEU A 76 1.65 -21.93 0.84
N GLU A 77 1.88 -22.12 2.13
CA GLU A 77 1.99 -23.45 2.72
C GLU A 77 0.68 -24.25 2.61
N THR A 78 -0.45 -23.57 2.77
CA THR A 78 -1.79 -24.18 2.71
C THR A 78 -2.19 -24.62 1.30
N CYS A 79 -1.60 -24.02 0.26
CA CYS A 79 -1.88 -24.36 -1.13
C CYS A 79 -1.12 -25.60 -1.66
N LYS A 80 -0.38 -26.31 -0.78
CA LYS A 80 0.31 -27.58 -1.10
C LYS A 80 -0.63 -28.78 -0.99
#